data_AF-I3UCF7-F1
#
_entry.id   AF-I3UCF7-F1
#
_cell.length_a   1.000
_cell.length_b   1.000
_cell.length_c   1.000
_cell.angle_alpha   90.00
_cell.angle_beta   90.00
_cell.angle_gamma   90.00
#
_symmetry.space_group_name_H-M   'P 1'
#
loop_
_entity.id
_entity.type
_entity.pdbx_description
1 polymer ?
#
loop_
_entity_poly.entity_id
_entity_poly.type
_entity_poly.pdbx_seq_one_letter_code
_entity_poly.pdbx_strand_id
1 'polypeptide(L)'
;MACHGANGQGMAAAGFPFLAGLPAAYLEAQLVDFAQGRRKQAVMEPIAKALNAEQKKAVAAWYASLKPVIDPTRVVQLQDTYPKGKPGAWLAQRGDWSRGLPACVQCHGPGASA
;
A
#
# COMPACT_ATOMS: atom_id res chain seq x y z
N MET A 1 -9.42 17.47 1.95
CA MET A 1 -8.88 16.11 2.12
C MET A 1 -9.05 15.68 3.57
N ALA A 2 -10.00 14.79 3.86
CA ALA A 2 -10.44 14.52 5.24
C ALA A 2 -9.88 13.21 5.84
N CYS A 3 -9.63 12.16 5.04
CA CYS A 3 -9.33 10.82 5.58
C CYS A 3 -7.90 10.33 5.32
N HIS A 4 -7.36 10.58 4.12
CA HIS A 4 -6.02 10.10 3.73
C HIS A 4 -4.88 11.08 4.04
N GLY A 5 -5.17 12.11 4.84
CA GLY A 5 -4.23 13.21 5.10
C GLY A 5 -4.07 14.17 3.92
N ALA A 6 -3.56 15.37 4.20
CA ALA A 6 -3.37 16.42 3.19
C ALA A 6 -2.34 16.01 2.11
N ASN A 7 -1.34 15.24 2.51
CA ASN A 7 -0.25 14.79 1.64
C ASN A 7 -0.34 13.29 1.35
N GLY A 8 -1.53 12.68 1.49
CA GLY A 8 -1.70 11.23 1.27
C GLY A 8 -1.00 10.35 2.30
N GLN A 9 -0.60 10.90 3.46
CA GLN A 9 0.15 10.16 4.48
C GLN A 9 -0.71 9.17 5.29
N GLY A 10 -2.03 9.18 5.10
CA GLY A 10 -2.96 8.35 5.86
C GLY A 10 -3.17 8.82 7.30
N MET A 11 -4.01 8.09 8.03
CA MET A 11 -4.31 8.28 9.45
C MET A 11 -4.45 6.90 10.10
N ALA A 12 -3.31 6.33 10.53
CA ALA A 12 -3.25 4.95 11.02
C ALA A 12 -4.20 4.68 12.20
N ALA A 13 -4.30 5.61 13.15
CA ALA A 13 -5.19 5.49 14.30
C ALA A 13 -6.69 5.41 13.93
N ALA A 14 -7.07 5.94 12.76
CA ALA A 14 -8.42 5.91 12.23
C ALA A 14 -8.60 4.84 11.13
N GLY A 15 -7.59 4.01 10.87
CA GLY A 15 -7.64 2.96 9.85
C GLY A 15 -7.58 3.46 8.41
N PHE A 16 -7.22 4.72 8.17
CA PHE A 16 -7.06 5.24 6.82
C PHE A 16 -5.63 5.02 6.30
N PRO A 17 -5.43 4.22 5.25
CA PRO A 17 -4.09 3.91 4.75
C PRO A 17 -3.45 5.14 4.09
N PHE A 18 -2.12 5.11 4.02
CA PHE A 18 -1.37 6.03 3.18
C PHE A 18 -1.58 5.70 1.70
N LEU A 19 -1.59 6.74 0.86
CA LEU A 19 -1.73 6.66 -0.60
C LEU A 19 -0.54 7.31 -1.32
N ALA A 20 0.20 8.18 -0.64
CA ALA A 20 1.30 8.93 -1.22
C ALA A 20 2.42 8.02 -1.70
N GLY A 21 2.80 8.18 -2.98
CA GLY A 21 3.88 7.43 -3.61
C GLY A 21 3.55 5.98 -3.93
N LEU A 22 2.31 5.51 -3.71
CA LEU A 22 1.89 4.20 -4.18
C LEU A 22 1.76 4.20 -5.72
N PRO A 23 2.00 3.05 -6.40
CA PRO A 23 1.92 2.99 -7.84
C PRO A 23 0.55 3.42 -8.39
N ALA A 24 0.54 4.28 -9.41
CA ALA A 24 -0.70 4.82 -9.98
C ALA A 24 -1.63 3.70 -10.47
N ALA A 25 -1.08 2.68 -11.15
CA ALA A 25 -1.86 1.54 -11.65
C ALA A 25 -2.53 0.77 -10.50
N TYR A 26 -1.83 0.60 -9.37
CA TYR A 26 -2.41 -0.04 -8.19
C TYR A 26 -3.56 0.79 -7.61
N LEU A 27 -3.35 2.10 -7.42
CA LEU A 27 -4.38 3.00 -6.89
C LEU A 27 -5.62 3.06 -7.78
N GLU A 28 -5.45 3.14 -9.10
CA GLU A 28 -6.54 3.10 -10.07
C GLU A 28 -7.30 1.77 -9.97
N ALA A 29 -6.59 0.64 -9.95
CA ALA A 29 -7.20 -0.68 -9.80
C ALA A 29 -8.02 -0.79 -8.51
N GLN A 30 -7.52 -0.27 -7.38
CA GLN A 30 -8.27 -0.27 -6.13
C GLN A 30 -9.56 0.55 -6.22
N LEU A 31 -9.51 1.74 -6.85
CA LEU A 31 -10.71 2.55 -7.08
C LEU A 31 -11.72 1.84 -7.99
N VAL A 32 -11.26 1.16 -9.04
CA VAL A 32 -12.13 0.37 -9.91
C VAL A 32 -12.76 -0.80 -9.12
N ASP A 33 -11.99 -1.50 -8.31
CA ASP A 33 -12.48 -2.62 -7.50
C ASP A 33 -13.50 -2.20 -6.44
N PHE A 34 -13.31 -1.05 -5.80
CA PHE A 34 -14.31 -0.47 -4.91
C PHE A 34 -15.58 -0.06 -5.66
N ALA A 35 -15.45 0.60 -6.81
CA ALA A 35 -16.59 1.03 -7.60
C ALA A 35 -17.45 -0.17 -8.07
N GLN A 36 -16.80 -1.28 -8.40
CA GLN A 36 -17.43 -2.51 -8.89
C GLN A 36 -17.78 -3.50 -7.77
N GLY A 37 -17.50 -3.16 -6.50
CA GLY A 37 -17.80 -4.01 -5.34
C GLY A 37 -16.95 -5.29 -5.24
N ARG A 38 -15.88 -5.41 -6.04
CA ARG A 38 -14.89 -6.50 -5.91
C ARG A 38 -14.06 -6.37 -4.63
N ARG A 39 -13.77 -5.12 -4.25
CA ARG A 39 -13.18 -4.79 -2.96
C ARG A 39 -14.26 -4.11 -2.12
N LYS A 40 -14.52 -4.67 -0.93
CA LYS A 40 -15.58 -4.17 -0.04
C LYS A 40 -15.01 -3.27 1.04
N GLN A 41 -15.50 -2.04 1.13
CA GLN A 41 -15.19 -1.11 2.20
C GLN A 41 -16.24 0.02 2.23
N ALA A 42 -16.98 0.11 3.34
CA ALA A 42 -18.19 0.94 3.46
C ALA A 42 -17.97 2.45 3.23
N VAL A 43 -16.76 2.96 3.46
CA VAL A 43 -16.42 4.38 3.30
C VAL A 43 -15.98 4.68 1.85
N MET A 44 -15.16 3.82 1.26
CA MET A 44 -14.53 4.04 -0.04
C MET A 44 -15.43 3.63 -1.21
N GLU A 45 -16.33 2.67 -1.04
CA GLU A 45 -17.26 2.26 -2.09
C GLU A 45 -18.08 3.43 -2.68
N PRO A 46 -18.83 4.24 -1.89
CA PRO A 46 -19.59 5.35 -2.44
C PRO A 46 -18.68 6.42 -3.08
N ILE A 47 -17.50 6.65 -2.51
CA ILE A 47 -16.51 7.60 -3.05
C ILE A 47 -16.04 7.14 -4.43
N ALA A 48 -15.67 5.87 -4.56
CA ALA A 48 -15.17 5.31 -5.81
C ALA A 48 -16.25 5.24 -6.91
N LYS A 49 -17.51 4.98 -6.53
CA LYS A 49 -18.68 4.98 -7.44
C LYS A 49 -19.01 6.36 -7.98
N ALA A 50 -18.73 7.41 -7.23
CA ALA A 50 -18.97 8.79 -7.67
C ALA A 50 -17.97 9.29 -8.73
N LEU A 51 -16.83 8.61 -8.89
CA LEU A 51 -15.82 8.97 -9.88
C LEU A 51 -16.10 8.29 -11.22
N ASN A 52 -15.87 8.97 -12.33
CA ASN A 52 -15.78 8.35 -13.66
C ASN A 52 -14.40 7.70 -13.89
N ALA A 53 -14.11 7.20 -15.09
CA ALA A 53 -12.84 6.51 -15.37
C ALA A 53 -11.64 7.49 -15.36
N GLU A 54 -11.81 8.64 -16.01
CA GLU A 54 -10.80 9.68 -16.12
C GLU A 54 -10.41 10.25 -14.76
N GLN A 55 -11.39 10.45 -13.87
CA GLN A 55 -11.19 10.93 -12.51
C GLN A 55 -10.46 9.89 -11.64
N LYS A 56 -10.76 8.60 -11.77
CA LYS A 56 -10.02 7.55 -11.05
C LYS A 56 -8.55 7.56 -11.43
N LYS A 57 -8.28 7.61 -12.74
CA LYS A 57 -6.92 7.69 -13.27
C LYS A 57 -6.20 8.97 -12.81
N ALA A 58 -6.88 10.12 -12.85
CA ALA A 58 -6.30 11.39 -12.43
C ALA A 58 -5.95 11.42 -10.93
N VAL A 59 -6.86 10.96 -10.06
CA VAL A 59 -6.62 10.89 -8.62
C VAL A 59 -5.50 9.90 -8.29
N ALA A 60 -5.46 8.75 -8.96
CA ALA A 60 -4.39 7.77 -8.82
C ALA A 60 -3.03 8.33 -9.22
N ALA A 61 -2.95 9.02 -10.37
CA ALA A 61 -1.74 9.69 -10.83
C ALA A 61 -1.27 10.78 -9.86
N TRP A 62 -2.22 11.56 -9.31
CA TRP A 62 -1.88 12.60 -8.33
C TRP A 62 -1.27 12.01 -7.06
N TYR A 63 -1.89 11.01 -6.43
CA TYR A 63 -1.34 10.36 -5.23
C TYR A 63 0.00 9.68 -5.47
N ALA A 64 0.18 9.06 -6.64
CA ALA A 64 1.45 8.45 -7.03
C ALA A 64 2.60 9.47 -7.18
N SER A 65 2.27 10.73 -7.52
CA SER A 65 3.27 11.80 -7.65
C SER A 65 3.72 12.38 -6.30
N LEU A 66 3.01 12.10 -5.21
CA LEU A 66 3.36 12.59 -3.88
C LEU A 66 4.58 11.86 -3.32
N LYS A 67 5.30 12.52 -2.41
CA LYS A 67 6.45 11.93 -1.71
C LYS A 67 6.02 10.65 -0.96
N PRO A 68 6.68 9.49 -1.20
CA PRO A 68 6.38 8.26 -0.48
C PRO A 68 6.51 8.42 1.04
N VAL A 69 5.59 7.79 1.78
CA VAL A 69 5.64 7.74 3.26
C VAL A 69 6.72 6.78 3.75
N ILE A 70 6.89 5.67 3.02
CA ILE A 70 7.91 4.67 3.32
C ILE A 70 9.18 5.06 2.59
N ASP A 71 10.28 5.13 3.33
CA ASP A 71 11.63 5.25 2.79
C ASP A 71 12.16 3.84 2.48
N PRO A 72 12.24 3.43 1.20
CA PRO A 72 12.65 2.07 0.85
C PRO A 72 14.10 1.80 1.22
N THR A 73 14.96 2.84 1.22
CA THR A 73 16.38 2.69 1.53
C THR A 73 16.57 2.28 2.98
N ARG A 74 15.79 2.87 3.89
CA ARG A 74 15.78 2.50 5.31
C ARG A 74 15.32 1.06 5.51
N VAL A 75 14.30 0.61 4.78
CA VAL A 75 13.80 -0.77 4.95
C VAL A 75 14.81 -1.79 4.42
N VAL A 76 15.47 -1.49 3.28
CA VAL A 76 16.55 -2.32 2.73
C VAL A 76 17.75 -2.39 3.68
N GLN A 77 18.19 -1.28 4.25
CA GLN A 77 19.31 -1.27 5.19
C GLN A 77 19.04 -2.12 6.44
N LEU A 78 17.78 -2.19 6.87
CA LEU A 78 17.41 -2.96 8.06
C LEU A 78 17.22 -4.46 7.76
N GLN A 79 17.08 -4.85 6.49
CA GLN A 79 16.75 -6.20 6.02
C GLN A 79 17.61 -7.31 6.68
N ASP A 80 18.91 -7.09 6.78
CA ASP A 80 19.87 -8.08 7.32
C ASP A 80 20.05 -8.00 8.84
N THR A 81 19.52 -6.95 9.48
CA THR A 81 19.70 -6.69 10.92
C THR A 81 18.59 -7.29 11.78
N TYR A 82 17.52 -7.81 11.18
CA TYR A 82 16.37 -8.30 11.93
C TYR A 82 16.63 -9.67 12.57
N PRO A 83 16.61 -9.77 13.91
CA PRO A 83 16.85 -11.04 14.59
C PRO A 83 15.66 -11.98 14.45
N LYS A 84 15.92 -13.29 14.50
CA LYS A 84 14.92 -14.37 14.50
C LYS A 84 13.82 -14.19 15.56
N GLY A 85 14.09 -13.45 16.63
CA GLY A 85 13.13 -13.10 17.69
C GLY A 85 12.07 -12.04 17.32
N LYS A 86 12.11 -11.48 16.10
CA LYS A 86 11.09 -10.56 15.57
C LYS A 86 10.34 -11.25 14.42
N PRO A 87 9.27 -12.02 14.72
CA PRO A 87 8.65 -12.93 13.75
C PRO A 87 8.15 -12.24 12.48
N GLY A 88 7.62 -11.01 12.58
CA GLY A 88 7.15 -10.27 11.41
C GLY A 88 8.27 -9.92 10.42
N ALA A 89 9.42 -9.47 10.93
CA ALA A 89 10.56 -9.14 10.08
C ALA A 89 11.22 -10.39 9.48
N TRP A 90 11.29 -11.48 10.25
CA TRP A 90 11.73 -12.77 9.72
C TRP A 90 10.86 -13.22 8.56
N LEU A 91 9.53 -13.21 8.73
CA LEU A 91 8.59 -13.61 7.67
C LEU A 91 8.67 -12.70 6.45
N ALA A 92 8.78 -11.39 6.64
CA ALA A 92 8.88 -10.44 5.53
C ALA A 92 10.09 -10.73 4.64
N GLN A 93 11.23 -11.07 5.25
CA GLN A 93 12.50 -11.21 4.55
C GLN A 93 12.82 -12.62 4.09
N ARG A 94 12.33 -13.63 4.81
CA ARG A 94 12.72 -15.04 4.60
C ARG A 94 11.54 -15.98 4.39
N GLY A 95 10.34 -15.54 4.77
CA GLY A 95 9.16 -16.40 4.77
C GLY A 95 9.25 -17.52 5.79
N ASP A 96 8.43 -18.53 5.59
CA ASP A 96 8.40 -19.77 6.35
C ASP A 96 7.93 -20.93 5.47
N TRP A 97 8.89 -21.60 4.86
CA TRP A 97 8.63 -22.74 3.97
C TRP A 97 8.07 -23.97 4.68
N SER A 98 8.25 -24.09 6.00
CA SER A 98 7.58 -25.17 6.76
C SER A 98 6.06 -25.04 6.73
N ARG A 99 5.55 -23.82 6.48
CA ARG A 99 4.13 -23.50 6.29
C ARG A 99 3.77 -23.12 4.85
N GLY A 100 4.69 -23.31 3.90
CA GLY A 100 4.49 -22.91 2.50
C GLY A 100 4.35 -21.40 2.28
N LEU A 101 4.90 -20.57 3.18
CA LEU A 101 4.80 -19.11 3.09
C LEU A 101 6.09 -18.52 2.46
N PRO A 102 6.05 -18.01 1.22
CA PRO A 102 7.19 -17.31 0.64
C PRO A 102 7.49 -16.00 1.38
N ALA A 103 8.70 -15.49 1.22
CA ALA A 103 9.06 -14.19 1.77
C ALA A 103 8.30 -13.06 1.06
N CYS A 104 7.79 -12.09 1.79
CA CYS A 104 7.03 -10.96 1.22
C CYS A 104 7.84 -10.18 0.17
N VAL A 105 9.14 -10.00 0.41
CA VAL A 105 10.05 -9.27 -0.49
C VAL A 105 10.27 -9.96 -1.85
N GLN A 106 9.89 -11.23 -2.01
CA GLN A 106 9.98 -11.91 -3.31
C GLN A 106 9.00 -11.32 -4.33
N CYS A 107 7.88 -10.73 -3.88
CA CYS A 107 6.91 -10.08 -4.76
C CYS A 107 6.83 -8.56 -4.53
N HIS A 108 6.98 -8.10 -3.29
CA HIS A 108 6.91 -6.67 -2.95
C HIS A 108 8.26 -5.94 -3.08
N GLY A 109 9.31 -6.62 -3.51
CA GLY A 109 10.65 -6.07 -3.70
C GLY A 109 11.40 -5.79 -2.39
N PRO A 110 12.72 -5.49 -2.47
CA PRO A 110 13.51 -5.09 -1.32
C PRO A 110 12.92 -3.84 -0.67
N GLY A 111 12.68 -3.89 0.64
CA GLY A 111 12.09 -2.77 1.35
C GLY A 111 10.64 -2.41 1.02
N ALA A 112 9.87 -3.33 0.39
CA ALA A 112 8.51 -3.09 -0.10
C ALA A 112 8.45 -1.98 -1.18
N SER A 113 9.43 -1.97 -2.09
CA SER A 113 9.59 -0.96 -3.14
C SER A 113 8.90 -1.26 -4.47
N ALA A 114 8.33 -2.47 -4.63
CA ALA A 114 7.62 -2.88 -5.86
C ALA A 114 6.12 -2.56 -5.83
#